data_AF-A0A931UTM2-F1
#
_entry.id   AF-A0A931UTM2-F1
#
_cell.length_a   1.000
_cell.length_b   1.000
_cell.length_c   1.000
_cell.angle_alpha   90.00
_cell.angle_beta   90.00
_cell.angle_gamma   90.00
#
_symmetry.space_group_name_H-M   'P 1'
#
loop_
_entity.id
_entity.type
_entity.pdbx_description
1 polymer ?
#
loop_
_entity_poly.entity_id
_entity_poly.type
_entity_poly.pdbx_seq_one_letter_code
_entity_poly.pdbx_strand_id
1 'polypeptide(L)'
;MWSKIDKLEEGRHASDANALRIHVEKELSRIFRYYIRGGREIVVNGTALVPHDPLFKLDRTWGDRVLADGDNGDDKKLERHFVPALIITSDEEIPCGDANALLTVTVYPPEVVRKRGRGGDKLAKELRVPENTGSISFVRLDREISYTNVPRMLPHGVQDMDRFIGIEVKFTPVLDSFFGVRNVKRGVEPDGELRTAIRKKLERYITTARDKIHEIWGQREKQDRDHEGEVAPVLDAVKEADRTMPATRIEPAPPEEVELQLETLARDAGRTDPTEKARFKQHVKEQPFHIEAVDFPGSNFMTIDHLGRGQPTIIRLNTRHRFYRELWEPILDFSRRSPGEVEQEEALRTARRTIEALSLLVVAYAKAESMDDAARDKYGDLRQFWGQFLDTLMGKVTNVL
;
A
#
# COMPACT_ATOMS: atom_id res chain seq x y z
N MET A 1 17.02 17.70 -33.16
CA MET A 1 17.12 16.58 -34.12
C MET A 1 16.44 15.32 -33.60
N TRP A 2 16.62 14.95 -32.33
CA TRP A 2 16.03 13.75 -31.69
C TRP A 2 14.54 13.84 -31.32
N SER A 3 13.93 15.03 -31.33
CA SER A 3 12.53 15.27 -30.94
C SER A 3 11.48 14.82 -31.98
N LYS A 4 11.91 14.26 -33.11
CA LYS A 4 11.05 13.76 -34.21
C LYS A 4 11.10 12.24 -34.37
N ILE A 5 11.68 11.53 -33.42
CA ILE A 5 11.79 10.07 -33.44
C ILE A 5 10.61 9.49 -32.67
N ASP A 6 9.59 9.06 -33.40
CA ASP A 6 8.36 8.49 -32.83
C ASP A 6 8.56 7.05 -32.32
N LYS A 7 9.53 6.30 -32.86
CA LYS A 7 9.89 4.93 -32.46
C LYS A 7 11.39 4.69 -32.64
N LEU A 8 12.01 4.03 -31.67
CA LEU A 8 13.38 3.53 -31.78
C LEU A 8 13.34 2.16 -32.49
N GLU A 9 13.97 2.03 -33.67
CA GLU A 9 13.90 0.82 -34.51
C GLU A 9 14.43 -0.45 -33.80
N GLU A 10 15.24 -0.32 -32.76
CA GLU A 10 15.72 -1.42 -31.90
C GLU A 10 15.04 -1.45 -30.51
N GLY A 11 13.70 -1.27 -30.50
CA GLY A 11 12.85 -1.10 -29.31
C GLY A 11 12.83 -2.25 -28.29
N ARG A 12 13.92 -2.44 -27.54
CA ARG A 12 13.92 -3.23 -26.28
C ARG A 12 14.10 -2.38 -25.01
N HIS A 13 14.56 -1.14 -25.11
CA HIS A 13 14.90 -0.32 -23.94
C HIS A 13 13.96 0.88 -23.68
N ALA A 14 13.29 1.43 -24.70
CA ALA A 14 12.31 2.51 -24.56
C ALA A 14 11.32 2.54 -25.74
N SER A 15 10.08 2.95 -25.50
CA SER A 15 9.02 3.06 -26.52
C SER A 15 9.25 4.21 -27.50
N ASP A 16 9.78 5.32 -27.00
CA ASP A 16 9.99 6.58 -27.72
C ASP A 16 11.15 7.38 -27.12
N ALA A 17 11.51 8.50 -27.76
CA ALA A 17 12.61 9.35 -27.32
C ALA A 17 12.38 9.98 -25.93
N ASN A 18 11.14 10.22 -25.52
CA ASN A 18 10.82 10.81 -24.22
C ASN A 18 10.96 9.75 -23.10
N ALA A 19 10.49 8.54 -23.33
CA ALA A 19 10.70 7.40 -22.43
C ALA A 19 12.20 7.11 -22.25
N LEU A 20 13.00 7.18 -23.33
CA LEU A 20 14.45 7.05 -23.24
C LEU A 20 15.07 8.18 -22.41
N ARG A 21 14.66 9.43 -22.64
CA ARG A 21 15.11 10.58 -21.85
C ARG A 21 14.83 10.37 -20.36
N ILE A 22 13.60 10.02 -19.99
CA ILE A 22 13.20 9.77 -18.59
C ILE A 22 14.05 8.64 -17.98
N HIS A 23 14.28 7.56 -18.73
CA HIS A 23 15.13 6.46 -18.28
C HIS A 23 16.57 6.89 -18.04
N VAL A 24 17.16 7.67 -18.95
CA VAL A 24 18.52 8.22 -18.79
C VAL A 24 18.60 9.18 -17.60
N GLU A 25 17.66 10.10 -17.47
CA GLU A 25 17.59 11.03 -16.34
C GLU A 25 17.52 10.28 -15.02
N LYS A 26 16.70 9.23 -14.94
CA LYS A 26 16.57 8.35 -13.79
C LYS A 26 17.88 7.65 -13.43
N GLU A 27 18.50 6.98 -14.40
CA GLU A 27 19.70 6.19 -14.16
C GLU A 27 20.88 7.09 -13.76
N LEU A 28 21.09 8.21 -14.46
CA LEU A 28 22.16 9.16 -14.13
C LEU A 28 21.94 9.81 -12.76
N SER A 29 20.69 10.13 -12.42
CA SER A 29 20.32 10.66 -11.10
C SER A 29 20.66 9.69 -9.96
N ARG A 30 20.52 8.38 -10.19
CA ARG A 30 20.87 7.34 -9.21
C ARG A 30 22.37 7.07 -9.16
N ILE A 31 22.99 6.95 -10.35
CA ILE A 31 24.41 6.61 -10.51
C ILE A 31 25.31 7.65 -9.89
N PHE A 32 24.99 8.93 -10.11
CA PHE A 32 25.78 10.06 -9.64
C PHE A 32 25.17 10.75 -8.42
N ARG A 33 24.26 10.10 -7.68
CA ARG A 33 23.54 10.72 -6.55
C ARG A 33 24.45 11.43 -5.54
N TYR A 34 25.60 10.84 -5.22
CA TYR A 34 26.56 11.42 -4.28
C TYR A 34 27.27 12.66 -4.86
N TYR A 35 27.66 12.60 -6.14
CA TYR A 35 28.26 13.75 -6.83
C TYR A 35 27.27 14.90 -6.98
N ILE A 36 26.02 14.59 -7.38
CA ILE A 36 24.97 15.59 -7.53
C ILE A 36 24.68 16.23 -6.17
N ARG A 37 24.54 15.42 -5.11
CA ARG A 37 24.35 15.93 -3.75
C ARG A 37 25.53 16.76 -3.25
N GLY A 38 26.75 16.41 -3.65
CA GLY A 38 27.99 17.14 -3.40
C GLY A 38 28.16 18.43 -4.21
N GLY A 39 27.14 18.85 -4.96
CA GLY A 39 27.11 20.13 -5.67
C GLY A 39 27.51 20.06 -7.15
N ARG A 40 27.69 18.86 -7.72
CA ARG A 40 27.90 18.72 -9.18
C ARG A 40 26.57 18.82 -9.91
N GLU A 41 26.51 19.67 -10.92
CA GLU A 41 25.34 19.75 -11.78
C GLU A 41 25.50 18.82 -12.99
N ILE A 42 24.49 17.98 -13.23
CA ILE A 42 24.38 17.17 -14.45
C ILE A 42 23.11 17.61 -15.15
N VAL A 43 23.21 17.94 -16.44
CA VAL A 43 22.08 18.42 -17.25
C VAL A 43 21.86 17.46 -18.40
N VAL A 44 20.61 17.01 -18.58
CA VAL A 44 20.18 16.19 -19.71
C VAL A 44 19.13 16.97 -20.48
N ASN A 45 19.42 17.34 -21.73
CA ASN A 45 18.50 18.12 -22.59
C ASN A 45 17.94 19.41 -21.94
N GLY A 46 18.75 20.10 -21.14
CA GLY A 46 18.34 21.32 -20.43
C GLY A 46 17.67 21.07 -19.07
N THR A 47 17.40 19.82 -18.70
CA THR A 47 16.89 19.45 -17.39
C THR A 47 18.04 19.17 -16.43
N ALA A 48 18.16 19.97 -15.37
CA ALA A 48 19.08 19.70 -14.27
C ALA A 48 18.61 18.48 -13.45
N LEU A 49 19.49 17.51 -13.25
CA LEU A 49 19.19 16.29 -12.53
C LEU A 49 19.16 16.50 -11.01
N VAL A 50 18.38 15.65 -10.34
CA VAL A 50 18.18 15.62 -8.89
C VAL A 50 18.71 14.30 -8.38
N PRO A 51 19.43 14.22 -7.26
CA PRO A 51 19.92 12.94 -6.78
C PRO A 51 18.74 11.98 -6.51
N HIS A 52 18.85 10.73 -6.95
CA HIS A 52 17.87 9.69 -6.66
C HIS A 52 18.52 8.67 -5.73
N ASP A 53 18.09 8.66 -4.47
CA ASP A 53 18.68 7.81 -3.44
C ASP A 53 17.79 6.60 -3.11
N PRO A 54 18.20 5.37 -3.46
CA PRO A 54 17.45 4.16 -3.14
C PRO A 54 17.53 3.79 -1.65
N LEU A 55 18.20 4.56 -0.79
CA LEU A 55 18.26 4.36 0.67
C LEU A 55 17.49 5.39 1.47
N PHE A 56 16.99 6.46 0.84
CA PHE A 56 16.37 7.61 1.52
C PHE A 56 17.24 8.21 2.64
N LYS A 57 18.58 8.08 2.57
CA LYS A 57 19.54 8.69 3.51
C LYS A 57 19.96 10.10 3.08
N LEU A 58 19.94 10.36 1.77
CA LEU A 58 20.28 11.67 1.21
C LEU A 58 19.04 12.57 1.20
N ASP A 59 19.23 13.82 1.56
CA ASP A 59 18.24 14.89 1.44
C ASP A 59 18.27 15.56 0.06
N ARG A 60 17.22 16.33 -0.24
CA ARG A 60 17.02 17.06 -1.51
C ARG A 60 17.00 16.13 -2.72
N THR A 61 16.46 14.93 -2.52
CA THR A 61 16.40 13.90 -3.54
C THR A 61 15.11 13.96 -4.36
N TRP A 62 15.07 13.17 -5.44
CA TRP A 62 13.84 12.92 -6.20
C TRP A 62 12.71 12.40 -5.29
N GLY A 63 13.04 11.53 -4.32
CA GLY A 63 12.07 11.00 -3.36
C GLY A 63 11.44 12.09 -2.51
N ASP A 64 12.25 13.03 -2.01
CA ASP A 64 11.75 14.17 -1.23
C ASP A 64 10.80 15.06 -2.05
N ARG A 65 11.13 15.32 -3.32
CA ARG A 65 10.27 16.12 -4.22
C ARG A 65 8.92 15.47 -4.46
N VAL A 66 8.92 14.19 -4.83
CA VAL A 66 7.68 13.45 -5.10
C VAL A 66 6.79 13.36 -3.85
N LEU A 67 7.39 13.17 -2.67
CA LEU A 67 6.65 13.13 -1.41
C LEU A 67 6.12 14.51 -1.00
N ALA A 68 6.83 15.60 -1.31
CA ALA A 68 6.37 16.96 -1.03
C ALA A 68 5.22 17.39 -1.95
N ASP A 69 5.26 17.01 -3.23
CA ASP A 69 4.24 17.38 -4.23
C ASP A 69 2.87 16.70 -3.97
N GLY A 70 2.86 15.53 -3.32
CA GLY A 70 1.64 14.80 -2.97
C GLY A 70 0.84 15.40 -1.81
N ASP A 71 1.36 16.42 -1.13
CA ASP A 71 0.82 16.96 0.14
C ASP A 71 0.33 18.41 -0.06
N ASN A 72 -0.80 18.56 -0.76
CA ASN A 72 -1.58 19.79 -0.98
C ASN A 72 -0.83 21.13 -0.72
N GLY A 73 -0.13 21.61 -1.75
CA GLY A 73 -0.11 23.03 -2.11
C GLY A 73 0.52 24.04 -1.15
N ASP A 74 1.66 23.73 -0.52
CA ASP A 74 2.48 24.76 0.14
C ASP A 74 3.93 24.73 -0.38
N ASP A 75 4.31 25.77 -1.13
CA ASP A 75 5.64 25.97 -1.77
C ASP A 75 6.82 25.95 -0.76
N LYS A 76 6.54 25.92 0.55
CA LYS A 76 7.54 25.86 1.63
C LYS A 76 8.09 24.44 1.92
N LYS A 77 7.64 23.39 1.23
CA LYS A 77 7.99 21.99 1.56
C LYS A 77 9.18 21.38 0.80
N LEU A 78 9.78 22.08 -0.17
CA LEU A 78 10.95 21.58 -0.92
C LEU A 78 12.21 21.31 -0.07
N GLU A 79 12.19 21.63 1.23
CA GLU A 79 13.30 21.40 2.17
C GLU A 79 13.07 20.25 3.15
N ARG A 80 11.89 19.61 3.17
CA ARG A 80 11.63 18.49 4.09
C ARG A 80 12.30 17.22 3.56
N HIS A 81 13.23 16.67 4.32
CA HIS A 81 13.80 15.36 4.06
C HIS A 81 12.98 14.26 4.76
N PHE A 82 12.58 13.23 4.02
CA PHE A 82 11.89 12.06 4.54
C PHE A 82 12.93 10.99 4.90
N VAL A 83 13.30 10.94 6.18
CA VAL A 83 14.32 10.02 6.70
C VAL A 83 13.84 8.56 6.74
N PRO A 84 14.75 7.57 6.65
CA PRO A 84 14.38 6.16 6.73
C PRO A 84 13.69 5.84 8.06
N ALA A 85 12.69 4.96 8.04
CA ALA A 85 12.00 4.52 9.25
C ALA A 85 12.92 3.77 10.21
N LEU A 86 13.95 3.12 9.66
CA LEU A 86 14.98 2.42 10.41
C LEU A 86 16.27 2.38 9.60
N ILE A 87 17.39 2.76 10.22
CA ILE A 87 18.74 2.49 9.71
C ILE A 87 19.26 1.30 10.51
N ILE A 88 19.28 0.12 9.91
CA ILE A 88 19.69 -1.12 10.58
C ILE A 88 21.21 -1.13 10.76
N THR A 89 21.91 -0.70 9.72
CA THR A 89 23.36 -0.54 9.73
C THR A 89 23.75 0.58 8.76
N SER A 90 24.80 1.32 9.11
CA SER A 90 25.36 2.38 8.27
C SER A 90 26.87 2.20 8.20
N ASP A 91 27.36 2.01 6.99
CA ASP A 91 28.79 1.84 6.68
C ASP A 91 29.50 0.78 7.53
N GLU A 92 28.83 -0.35 7.77
CA GLU A 92 29.43 -1.46 8.51
C GLU A 92 30.49 -2.17 7.67
N GLU A 93 31.67 -2.30 8.25
CA GLU A 93 32.80 -2.94 7.59
C GLU A 93 32.59 -4.45 7.42
N ILE A 94 32.76 -4.89 6.17
CA ILE A 94 32.82 -6.29 5.77
C ILE A 94 34.26 -6.56 5.31
N PRO A 95 35.07 -7.25 6.13
CA PRO A 95 36.44 -7.56 5.76
C PRO A 95 36.48 -8.54 4.58
N CYS A 96 37.34 -8.25 3.61
CA CYS A 96 37.56 -9.07 2.42
C CYS A 96 39.04 -9.00 2.01
N GLY A 97 39.83 -9.97 2.49
CA GLY A 97 41.28 -9.93 2.34
C GLY A 97 41.88 -8.69 3.02
N ASP A 98 42.63 -7.89 2.26
CA ASP A 98 43.32 -6.68 2.75
C ASP A 98 42.48 -5.39 2.66
N ALA A 99 41.20 -5.48 2.29
CA ALA A 99 40.31 -4.33 2.15
C ALA A 99 38.92 -4.59 2.75
N ASN A 100 38.21 -3.50 3.05
CA ASN A 100 36.86 -3.53 3.62
C ASN A 100 35.85 -3.01 2.59
N ALA A 101 34.72 -3.72 2.45
CA ALA A 101 33.51 -3.16 1.88
C ALA A 101 32.62 -2.59 3.01
N LEU A 102 31.78 -1.62 2.71
CA LEU A 102 30.88 -0.98 3.67
C LEU A 102 29.44 -1.33 3.31
N LEU A 103 28.70 -1.92 4.25
CA LEU A 103 27.29 -2.28 4.08
C LEU A 103 26.39 -1.27 4.79
N THR A 104 25.39 -0.78 4.07
CA THR A 104 24.31 0.03 4.61
C THR A 104 22.96 -0.65 4.31
N VAL A 105 22.10 -0.76 5.32
CA VAL A 105 20.74 -1.31 5.17
C VAL A 105 19.74 -0.40 5.87
N THR A 106 18.68 -0.04 5.15
CA THR A 106 17.65 0.90 5.59
C THR A 106 16.25 0.38 5.27
N VAL A 107 15.28 0.78 6.09
CA VAL A 107 13.85 0.64 5.81
C VAL A 107 13.33 2.01 5.40
N TYR A 108 12.60 2.08 4.28
CA TYR A 108 12.11 3.32 3.71
C TYR A 108 11.23 4.11 4.70
N PRO A 109 11.08 5.43 4.49
CA PRO A 109 10.23 6.28 5.33
C PRO A 109 8.80 5.74 5.40
N PRO A 110 8.08 5.89 6.53
CA PRO A 110 6.69 5.44 6.64
C PRO A 110 5.79 5.98 5.51
N GLU A 111 6.02 7.24 5.09
CA GLU A 111 5.33 7.92 3.99
C GLU A 111 5.46 7.20 2.64
N VAL A 112 6.52 6.40 2.46
CA VAL A 112 6.74 5.57 1.27
C VAL A 112 6.14 4.18 1.46
N VAL A 113 6.42 3.53 2.59
CA VAL A 113 5.96 2.16 2.91
C VAL A 113 4.43 2.06 2.87
N ARG A 114 3.76 3.07 3.43
CA ARG A 114 2.29 3.22 3.45
C ARG A 114 1.58 1.96 3.95
N LYS A 115 0.27 1.83 3.65
CA LYS A 115 -0.50 0.61 3.97
C LYS A 115 -0.16 -0.53 3.01
N ARG A 116 -0.37 -1.76 3.47
CA ARG A 116 -0.14 -2.96 2.68
C ARG A 116 -0.89 -2.88 1.34
N GLY A 117 -0.28 -3.40 0.27
CA GLY A 117 -0.87 -3.38 -1.08
C GLY A 117 -0.65 -2.07 -1.87
N ARG A 118 -0.15 -0.99 -1.26
CA ARG A 118 0.12 0.28 -1.98
C ARG A 118 1.45 0.34 -2.72
N GLY A 119 2.26 -0.72 -2.66
CA GLY A 119 3.58 -0.78 -3.29
C GLY A 119 3.62 -0.81 -4.82
N GLY A 120 2.50 -0.58 -5.51
CA GLY A 120 2.39 -0.55 -6.98
C GLY A 120 1.41 0.51 -7.52
N ASP A 121 0.93 1.41 -6.66
CA ASP A 121 0.03 2.49 -7.08
C ASP A 121 0.79 3.63 -7.79
N LYS A 122 0.07 4.71 -8.14
CA LYS A 122 0.63 5.85 -8.88
C LYS A 122 1.84 6.47 -8.15
N LEU A 123 1.70 6.74 -6.86
CA LEU A 123 2.78 7.32 -6.04
C LEU A 123 3.98 6.37 -5.94
N ALA A 124 3.76 5.06 -5.73
CA ALA A 124 4.85 4.08 -5.70
C ALA A 124 5.62 4.02 -7.02
N LYS A 125 4.92 4.13 -8.16
CA LYS A 125 5.54 4.17 -9.49
C LYS A 125 6.35 5.46 -9.70
N GLU A 126 5.85 6.61 -9.26
CA GLU A 126 6.57 7.89 -9.31
C GLU A 126 7.84 7.89 -8.44
N LEU A 127 7.75 7.27 -7.26
CA LEU A 127 8.88 7.00 -6.36
C LEU A 127 9.80 5.86 -6.83
N ARG A 128 9.44 5.17 -7.92
CA ARG A 128 10.20 4.05 -8.52
C ARG A 128 10.37 2.85 -7.59
N VAL A 129 9.52 2.73 -6.56
CA VAL A 129 9.57 1.67 -5.55
C VAL A 129 9.43 0.25 -6.16
N PRO A 130 8.52 -0.03 -7.12
CA PRO A 130 8.39 -1.38 -7.68
C PRO A 130 9.68 -1.96 -8.26
N GLU A 131 10.54 -1.09 -8.78
CA GLU A 131 11.80 -1.46 -9.44
C GLU A 131 12.94 -1.74 -8.45
N ASN A 132 12.77 -1.32 -7.19
CA ASN A 132 13.76 -1.49 -6.14
C ASN A 132 13.69 -2.88 -5.47
N THR A 133 12.72 -3.72 -5.87
CA THR A 133 12.42 -5.02 -5.25
C THR A 133 13.64 -5.94 -5.18
N GLY A 134 14.23 -6.03 -3.99
CA GLY A 134 15.41 -6.87 -3.72
C GLY A 134 16.70 -6.41 -4.41
N SER A 135 16.75 -5.18 -4.90
CA SER A 135 17.90 -4.62 -5.60
C SER A 135 18.97 -4.11 -4.62
N ILE A 136 20.24 -4.39 -4.93
CA ILE A 136 21.40 -3.95 -4.15
C ILE A 136 22.16 -2.89 -4.96
N SER A 137 22.46 -1.76 -4.31
CA SER A 137 23.31 -0.71 -4.87
C SER A 137 24.78 -1.02 -4.62
N PHE A 138 25.56 -1.17 -5.68
CA PHE A 138 27.02 -1.33 -5.60
C PHE A 138 27.68 -0.01 -5.97
N VAL A 139 28.40 0.58 -5.02
CA VAL A 139 29.00 1.90 -5.15
C VAL A 139 30.52 1.80 -5.04
N ARG A 140 31.20 2.41 -5.99
CA ARG A 140 32.66 2.49 -6.03
C ARG A 140 33.06 3.95 -6.21
N LEU A 141 33.83 4.48 -5.26
CA LEU A 141 34.26 5.90 -5.25
C LEU A 141 33.07 6.83 -5.52
N ASP A 142 31.99 6.68 -4.74
CA ASP A 142 30.75 7.46 -4.83
C ASP A 142 30.01 7.41 -6.18
N ARG A 143 30.42 6.52 -7.10
CA ARG A 143 29.70 6.20 -8.33
C ARG A 143 29.03 4.85 -8.19
N GLU A 144 27.72 4.80 -8.38
CA GLU A 144 27.04 3.51 -8.51
C GLU A 144 27.46 2.84 -9.81
N ILE A 145 27.89 1.59 -9.72
CA ILE A 145 28.31 0.80 -10.89
C ILE A 145 27.24 -0.23 -11.27
N SER A 146 26.38 -0.62 -10.32
CA SER A 146 25.27 -1.52 -10.56
C SER A 146 24.18 -1.33 -9.51
N TYR A 147 22.93 -1.47 -9.95
CA TYR A 147 21.76 -1.57 -9.09
C TYR A 147 20.94 -2.74 -9.58
N THR A 148 21.04 -3.89 -8.91
CA THR A 148 20.44 -5.14 -9.40
C THR A 148 20.08 -6.07 -8.26
N ASN A 149 19.08 -6.92 -8.50
CA ASN A 149 18.84 -8.09 -7.68
C ASN A 149 19.93 -9.12 -7.97
N VAL A 150 20.63 -9.54 -6.91
CA VAL A 150 21.65 -10.60 -7.00
C VAL A 150 21.01 -11.91 -6.49
N PRO A 151 20.93 -12.96 -7.33
CA PRO A 151 20.24 -14.19 -6.98
C PRO A 151 20.74 -14.77 -5.65
N ARG A 152 19.84 -15.29 -4.79
CA ARG A 152 20.21 -15.96 -3.52
C ARG A 152 21.00 -15.10 -2.51
N MET A 153 20.94 -13.77 -2.60
CA MET A 153 21.53 -12.88 -1.59
C MET A 153 20.62 -12.65 -0.38
N LEU A 154 19.31 -12.53 -0.60
CA LEU A 154 18.33 -12.30 0.47
C LEU A 154 17.85 -13.63 1.07
N PRO A 155 17.54 -13.68 2.39
CA PRO A 155 16.99 -14.86 3.03
C PRO A 155 15.56 -15.15 2.53
N HIS A 156 15.24 -16.43 2.32
CA HIS A 156 13.92 -16.90 1.86
C HIS A 156 13.48 -16.35 0.49
N GLY A 157 14.44 -15.95 -0.36
CA GLY A 157 14.14 -15.33 -1.65
C GLY A 157 13.67 -13.88 -1.54
N VAL A 158 13.42 -13.27 -2.69
CA VAL A 158 12.91 -11.90 -2.75
C VAL A 158 11.40 -11.90 -2.58
N GLN A 159 10.92 -11.11 -1.63
CA GLN A 159 9.51 -10.94 -1.32
C GLN A 159 9.04 -9.56 -1.78
N ASP A 160 7.74 -9.41 -1.96
CA ASP A 160 7.14 -8.15 -2.40
C ASP A 160 7.49 -6.97 -1.48
N MET A 161 7.58 -7.19 -0.17
CA MET A 161 7.92 -6.14 0.80
C MET A 161 9.37 -5.65 0.69
N ASP A 162 10.27 -6.44 0.09
CA ASP A 162 11.69 -6.08 -0.02
C ASP A 162 11.92 -4.86 -0.92
N ARG A 163 10.88 -4.39 -1.65
CA ARG A 163 10.89 -3.13 -2.40
C ARG A 163 11.04 -1.88 -1.53
N PHE A 164 10.77 -2.00 -0.23
CA PHE A 164 10.86 -0.92 0.75
C PHE A 164 12.16 -0.96 1.57
N ILE A 165 13.13 -1.78 1.15
CA ILE A 165 14.42 -1.95 1.83
C ILE A 165 15.51 -1.39 0.92
N GLY A 166 16.26 -0.40 1.42
CA GLY A 166 17.43 0.13 0.74
C GLY A 166 18.68 -0.62 1.18
N ILE A 167 19.40 -1.23 0.23
CA ILE A 167 20.64 -1.97 0.47
C ILE A 167 21.76 -1.37 -0.38
N GLU A 168 22.88 -1.06 0.25
CA GLU A 168 24.06 -0.54 -0.43
C GLU A 168 25.34 -1.21 0.06
N VAL A 169 26.21 -1.54 -0.89
CA VAL A 169 27.57 -2.02 -0.66
C VAL A 169 28.55 -1.04 -1.32
N LYS A 170 29.27 -0.27 -0.50
CA LYS A 170 30.36 0.59 -0.96
C LYS A 170 31.68 -0.14 -0.90
N PHE A 171 32.56 0.07 -1.88
CA PHE A 171 33.89 -0.52 -1.87
C PHE A 171 34.92 0.31 -2.62
N THR A 172 36.20 0.04 -2.35
CA THR A 172 37.33 0.69 -3.02
C THR A 172 37.80 -0.13 -4.24
N PRO A 173 38.50 0.48 -5.21
CA PRO A 173 39.02 -0.23 -6.40
C PRO A 173 39.81 -1.51 -6.12
N VAL A 174 40.38 -1.67 -4.92
CA VAL A 174 41.13 -2.86 -4.50
C VAL A 174 40.27 -4.13 -4.60
N LEU A 175 38.96 -4.01 -4.39
CA LEU A 175 38.01 -5.13 -4.41
C LEU A 175 37.39 -5.41 -5.79
N ASP A 176 37.80 -4.73 -6.86
CA ASP A 176 37.25 -4.92 -8.22
C ASP A 176 37.27 -6.39 -8.69
N SER A 177 38.31 -7.14 -8.31
CA SER A 177 38.47 -8.57 -8.62
C SER A 177 37.40 -9.44 -7.97
N PHE A 178 36.95 -9.10 -6.77
CA PHE A 178 35.92 -9.82 -6.00
C PHE A 178 34.50 -9.50 -6.44
N PHE A 179 34.33 -8.41 -7.20
CA PHE A 179 33.05 -7.94 -7.73
C PHE A 179 32.86 -8.30 -9.21
N GLY A 180 33.77 -9.10 -9.78
CA GLY A 180 33.66 -9.61 -11.14
C GLY A 180 33.64 -8.50 -12.19
N VAL A 181 34.23 -7.32 -11.90
CA VAL A 181 34.25 -6.14 -12.79
C VAL A 181 35.16 -6.43 -14.00
N ARG A 182 34.68 -7.26 -14.92
CA ARG A 182 35.33 -7.54 -16.21
C ARG A 182 34.92 -6.47 -17.22
N ASN A 183 35.76 -6.23 -18.23
CA ASN A 183 35.48 -5.31 -19.36
C ASN A 183 34.23 -5.69 -20.21
N VAL A 184 33.56 -6.81 -19.90
CA VAL A 184 32.31 -7.22 -20.54
C VAL A 184 31.17 -6.86 -19.59
N LYS A 185 30.24 -6.02 -20.07
CA LYS A 185 29.08 -5.43 -19.38
C LYS A 185 28.06 -6.46 -18.84
N ARG A 186 28.48 -7.44 -18.06
CA ARG A 186 27.62 -8.23 -17.17
C ARG A 186 27.74 -7.60 -15.79
N GLY A 187 26.62 -7.40 -15.11
CA GLY A 187 26.52 -6.62 -13.88
C GLY A 187 27.50 -7.03 -12.78
N VAL A 188 27.62 -6.17 -11.77
CA VAL A 188 28.52 -6.38 -10.64
C VAL A 188 27.88 -7.40 -9.70
N GLU A 189 28.53 -8.55 -9.53
CA GLU A 189 28.09 -9.57 -8.58
C GLU A 189 29.25 -9.91 -7.65
N PRO A 190 29.05 -9.88 -6.32
CA PRO A 190 30.08 -10.34 -5.38
C PRO A 190 30.27 -11.85 -5.54
N ASP A 191 31.53 -12.28 -5.51
CA ASP A 191 31.93 -13.69 -5.60
C ASP A 191 32.61 -14.18 -4.31
N GLY A 192 32.70 -15.50 -4.14
CA GLY A 192 33.48 -16.18 -3.11
C GLY A 192 33.15 -15.78 -1.67
N GLU A 193 34.18 -15.39 -0.93
CA GLU A 193 34.11 -15.06 0.49
C GLU A 193 33.29 -13.79 0.75
N LEU A 194 33.43 -12.78 -0.11
CA LEU A 194 32.71 -11.51 0.02
C LEU A 194 31.21 -11.70 -0.08
N ARG A 195 30.77 -12.48 -1.06
CA ARG A 195 29.37 -12.87 -1.23
C ARG A 195 28.82 -13.55 0.01
N THR A 196 29.60 -14.46 0.59
CA THR A 196 29.21 -15.23 1.78
C THR A 196 29.11 -14.33 3.01
N ALA A 197 30.06 -13.40 3.18
CA ALA A 197 30.08 -12.44 4.28
C ALA A 197 28.89 -11.47 4.21
N ILE A 198 28.62 -10.88 3.03
CA ILE A 198 27.47 -10.01 2.81
C ILE A 198 26.17 -10.78 3.07
N ARG A 199 26.02 -11.98 2.51
CA ARG A 199 24.82 -12.80 2.69
C ARG A 199 24.54 -13.11 4.17
N LYS A 200 25.56 -13.47 4.95
CA LYS A 200 25.42 -13.76 6.38
C LYS A 200 24.92 -12.54 7.18
N LYS A 201 25.37 -11.34 6.81
CA LYS A 201 24.90 -10.09 7.42
C LYS A 201 23.47 -9.75 6.99
N LEU A 202 23.19 -9.86 5.69
CA LEU A 202 21.85 -9.62 5.13
C LEU A 202 20.80 -10.59 5.71
N GLU A 203 21.14 -11.83 6.04
CA GLU A 203 20.20 -12.76 6.66
C GLU A 203 19.59 -12.19 7.96
N ARG A 204 20.41 -11.55 8.79
CA ARG A 204 19.95 -10.88 10.01
C ARG A 204 19.21 -9.59 9.69
N TYR A 205 19.79 -8.73 8.85
CA TYR A 205 19.27 -7.39 8.62
C TYR A 205 17.97 -7.37 7.82
N ILE A 206 17.80 -8.27 6.86
CA ILE A 206 16.57 -8.38 6.09
C ILE A 206 15.43 -8.89 6.97
N THR A 207 15.69 -9.85 7.88
CA THR A 207 14.68 -10.28 8.84
C THR A 207 14.19 -9.10 9.70
N THR A 208 15.12 -8.33 10.29
CA THR A 208 14.78 -7.12 11.05
C THR A 208 14.06 -6.05 10.22
N ALA A 209 14.45 -5.87 8.95
CA ALA A 209 13.79 -4.93 8.05
C ALA A 209 12.34 -5.33 7.77
N ARG A 210 12.10 -6.63 7.49
CA ARG A 210 10.77 -7.18 7.24
C ARG A 210 9.88 -7.04 8.48
N ASP A 211 10.41 -7.33 9.66
CA ASP A 211 9.69 -7.14 10.93
C ASP A 211 9.27 -5.67 11.12
N LYS A 212 10.16 -4.72 10.80
CA LYS A 212 9.83 -3.29 10.87
C LYS A 212 8.75 -2.88 9.88
N ILE A 213 8.76 -3.41 8.66
CA ILE A 213 7.71 -3.16 7.67
C ILE A 213 6.36 -3.72 8.17
N HIS A 214 6.36 -4.93 8.72
CA HIS A 214 5.17 -5.51 9.34
C HIS A 214 4.66 -4.67 10.51
N GLU A 215 5.54 -4.12 11.35
CA GLU A 215 5.17 -3.21 12.43
C GLU A 215 4.49 -1.94 11.89
N ILE A 216 5.05 -1.32 10.84
CA ILE A 216 4.47 -0.12 10.20
C ILE A 216 3.08 -0.42 9.63
N TRP A 217 2.91 -1.55 8.95
CA TRP A 217 1.61 -1.98 8.45
C TRP A 217 0.62 -2.26 9.58
N GLY A 218 1.04 -2.98 10.61
CA GLY A 218 0.19 -3.26 11.77
C GLY A 218 -0.23 -2.00 12.52
N GLN A 219 0.65 -0.99 12.65
CA GLN A 219 0.32 0.30 13.25
C GLN A 219 -0.68 1.09 12.40
N ARG A 220 -0.53 1.09 11.07
CA ARG A 220 -1.46 1.76 10.16
C ARG A 220 -2.81 1.06 10.10
N GLU A 221 -2.82 -0.27 10.06
CA GLU A 221 -4.07 -1.03 10.17
C GLU A 221 -4.76 -0.75 11.50
N LYS A 222 -4.04 -0.62 12.63
CA LYS A 222 -4.64 -0.16 13.91
C LYS A 222 -5.24 1.24 13.79
N GLN A 223 -4.50 2.20 13.22
CA GLN A 223 -4.99 3.58 13.08
C GLN A 223 -6.19 3.69 12.15
N ASP A 224 -6.18 3.00 11.01
CA ASP A 224 -7.31 2.94 10.08
C ASP A 224 -8.52 2.29 10.80
N ARG A 225 -8.31 1.22 11.58
CA ARG A 225 -9.36 0.57 12.38
C ARG A 225 -9.98 1.48 13.45
N ASP A 226 -9.17 2.27 14.16
CA ASP A 226 -9.66 3.17 15.21
C ASP A 226 -10.46 4.36 14.63
N HIS A 227 -10.24 4.72 13.36
CA HIS A 227 -10.88 5.86 12.71
C HIS A 227 -11.99 5.52 11.70
N GLU A 228 -11.96 4.36 11.04
CA GLU A 228 -12.75 4.09 9.82
C GLU A 228 -13.85 3.02 9.97
N GLY A 229 -14.04 2.47 11.17
CA GLY A 229 -15.10 1.49 11.45
C GLY A 229 -14.69 0.05 11.09
N GLU A 230 -15.58 -0.90 11.40
CA GLU A 230 -15.24 -2.33 11.49
C GLU A 230 -14.82 -3.01 10.17
N VAL A 231 -15.19 -2.43 9.02
CA VAL A 231 -15.04 -3.04 7.69
C VAL A 231 -14.38 -2.10 6.66
N ALA A 232 -13.62 -1.10 7.12
CA ALA A 232 -13.02 -0.08 6.26
C ALA A 232 -12.23 -0.60 5.04
N PRO A 233 -11.39 -1.65 5.14
CA PRO A 233 -10.67 -2.19 3.98
C PRO A 233 -11.61 -2.66 2.87
N VAL A 234 -12.74 -3.27 3.24
CA VAL A 234 -13.76 -3.75 2.31
C VAL A 234 -14.41 -2.57 1.60
N LEU A 235 -14.72 -1.48 2.31
CA LEU A 235 -15.34 -0.28 1.74
C LEU A 235 -14.44 0.40 0.69
N ASP A 236 -13.13 0.46 0.95
CA ASP A 236 -12.15 0.97 -0.01
C ASP A 236 -12.15 0.18 -1.33
N ALA A 237 -12.27 -1.15 -1.25
CA ALA A 237 -12.33 -2.02 -2.43
C ALA A 237 -13.69 -1.89 -3.15
N VAL A 238 -14.78 -1.74 -2.40
CA VAL A 238 -16.13 -1.48 -2.93
C VAL A 238 -16.16 -0.16 -3.71
N LYS A 239 -15.44 0.88 -3.27
CA LYS A 239 -15.38 2.18 -3.96
C LYS A 239 -14.89 2.09 -5.41
N GLU A 240 -13.90 1.25 -5.67
CA GLU A 240 -13.44 1.01 -7.05
C GLU A 240 -14.43 0.16 -7.85
N ALA A 241 -15.14 -0.74 -7.19
CA ALA A 241 -16.17 -1.56 -7.82
C ALA A 241 -17.39 -0.75 -8.25
N ASP A 242 -17.85 0.16 -7.40
CA ASP A 242 -19.02 1.03 -7.58
C ASP A 242 -18.94 1.87 -8.87
N ARG A 243 -17.75 2.27 -9.29
CA ARG A 243 -17.54 3.03 -10.55
C ARG A 243 -18.10 2.36 -11.80
N THR A 244 -18.27 1.04 -11.80
CA THR A 244 -18.85 0.31 -12.94
C THR A 244 -20.28 -0.16 -12.68
N MET A 245 -20.84 0.13 -11.51
CA MET A 245 -22.20 -0.24 -11.17
C MET A 245 -23.20 0.83 -11.65
N PRO A 246 -24.47 0.46 -11.88
CA PRO A 246 -25.51 1.43 -12.17
C PRO A 246 -25.68 2.43 -11.04
N ALA A 247 -25.82 3.72 -11.38
CA ALA A 247 -26.07 4.75 -10.38
C ALA A 247 -27.43 4.55 -9.67
N THR A 248 -27.50 5.00 -8.42
CA THR A 248 -28.75 5.00 -7.66
C THR A 248 -29.84 5.82 -8.36
N ARG A 249 -31.08 5.32 -8.27
CA ARG A 249 -32.29 5.97 -8.79
C ARG A 249 -32.94 6.91 -7.77
N ILE A 250 -32.43 6.95 -6.54
CA ILE A 250 -32.95 7.78 -5.46
C ILE A 250 -32.43 9.21 -5.64
N GLU A 251 -33.35 10.18 -5.64
CA GLU A 251 -33.00 11.59 -5.74
C GLU A 251 -32.18 12.05 -4.53
N PRO A 252 -31.24 12.99 -4.69
CA PRO A 252 -30.42 13.50 -3.59
C PRO A 252 -31.29 14.07 -2.47
N ALA A 253 -31.00 13.67 -1.24
CA ALA A 253 -31.59 14.29 -0.06
C ALA A 253 -31.14 15.76 0.04
N PRO A 254 -31.96 16.64 0.66
CA PRO A 254 -31.57 18.01 0.95
C PRO A 254 -30.24 18.08 1.73
N PRO A 255 -29.36 19.06 1.46
CA PRO A 255 -28.07 19.15 2.14
C PRO A 255 -28.16 19.19 3.68
N GLU A 256 -29.20 19.80 4.21
CA GLU A 256 -29.47 19.86 5.66
C GLU A 256 -29.75 18.47 6.25
N GLU A 257 -30.49 17.64 5.52
CA GLU A 257 -30.81 16.27 5.93
C GLU A 257 -29.56 15.39 5.87
N VAL A 258 -28.76 15.52 4.80
CA VAL A 258 -27.47 14.83 4.66
C VAL A 258 -26.57 15.14 5.85
N GLU A 259 -26.40 16.43 6.18
CA GLU A 259 -25.53 16.84 7.28
C GLU A 259 -26.07 16.37 8.64
N LEU A 260 -27.39 16.39 8.84
CA LEU A 260 -28.02 15.86 10.05
C LEU A 260 -27.80 14.35 10.22
N GLN A 261 -27.92 13.58 9.13
CA GLN A 261 -27.69 12.13 9.14
C GLN A 261 -26.23 11.78 9.45
N LEU A 262 -25.29 12.55 8.90
CA LEU A 262 -23.86 12.37 9.16
C LEU A 262 -23.48 12.79 10.58
N GLU A 263 -24.08 13.85 11.12
CA GLU A 263 -23.88 14.28 12.50
C GLU A 263 -24.45 13.25 13.49
N THR A 264 -25.60 12.66 13.17
CA THR A 264 -26.23 11.59 13.95
C THR A 264 -25.37 10.33 13.92
N LEU A 265 -24.92 9.91 12.73
CA LEU A 265 -24.02 8.78 12.57
C LEU A 265 -22.72 8.96 13.38
N ALA A 266 -22.07 10.13 13.29
CA ALA A 266 -20.85 10.40 14.04
C ALA A 266 -21.06 10.31 15.56
N ARG A 267 -22.21 10.80 16.04
CA ARG A 267 -22.59 10.70 17.46
C ARG A 267 -22.80 9.25 17.88
N ASP A 268 -23.55 8.49 17.09
CA ASP A 268 -23.89 7.10 17.39
C ASP A 268 -22.66 6.19 17.32
N ALA A 269 -21.67 6.54 16.48
CA ALA A 269 -20.34 5.94 16.43
C ALA A 269 -19.41 6.38 17.60
N GLY A 270 -19.92 7.14 18.58
CA GLY A 270 -19.17 7.58 19.76
C GLY A 270 -18.16 8.69 19.51
N ARG A 271 -18.17 9.34 18.34
CA ARG A 271 -17.27 10.45 18.01
C ARG A 271 -17.76 11.71 18.72
N THR A 272 -17.00 12.17 19.72
CA THR A 272 -17.41 13.29 20.58
C THR A 272 -16.63 14.57 20.29
N ASP A 273 -15.39 14.47 19.81
CA ASP A 273 -14.55 15.61 19.49
C ASP A 273 -14.96 16.28 18.16
N PRO A 274 -15.02 17.63 18.07
CA PRO A 274 -15.40 18.32 16.84
C PRO A 274 -14.48 18.05 15.64
N THR A 275 -13.17 17.92 15.87
CA THR A 275 -12.19 17.66 14.80
C THR A 275 -12.29 16.21 14.31
N GLU A 276 -12.51 15.28 15.23
CA GLU A 276 -12.74 13.87 14.93
C GLU A 276 -14.04 13.68 14.14
N LYS A 277 -15.13 14.33 14.57
CA LYS A 277 -16.41 14.35 13.84
C LYS A 277 -16.26 14.90 12.43
N ALA A 278 -15.55 16.02 12.26
CA ALA A 278 -15.36 16.62 10.93
C ALA A 278 -14.60 15.67 9.99
N ARG A 279 -13.54 15.02 10.48
CA ARG A 279 -12.78 14.01 9.73
C ARG A 279 -13.64 12.79 9.37
N PHE A 280 -14.37 12.26 10.34
CA PHE A 280 -15.28 11.13 10.13
C PHE A 280 -16.33 11.44 9.06
N LYS A 281 -17.03 12.58 9.19
CA LYS A 281 -18.05 12.99 8.20
C LYS A 281 -17.46 13.18 6.80
N GLN A 282 -16.26 13.76 6.70
CA GLN A 282 -15.58 13.88 5.42
C GLN A 282 -15.26 12.51 4.82
N HIS A 283 -14.73 11.60 5.62
CA HIS A 283 -14.42 10.23 5.17
C HIS A 283 -15.68 9.51 4.66
N VAL A 284 -16.80 9.59 5.39
CA VAL A 284 -18.08 8.99 4.96
C VAL A 284 -18.54 9.56 3.62
N LYS A 285 -18.41 10.88 3.40
CA LYS A 285 -18.77 11.53 2.11
C LYS A 285 -17.91 11.07 0.93
N GLU A 286 -16.69 10.58 1.18
CA GLU A 286 -15.78 10.13 0.13
C GLU A 286 -16.04 8.68 -0.32
N GLN A 287 -16.87 7.91 0.40
CA GLN A 287 -17.18 6.52 0.10
C GLN A 287 -18.58 6.41 -0.52
N PRO A 288 -18.83 5.50 -1.49
CA PRO A 288 -20.17 5.29 -2.02
C PRO A 288 -21.07 4.52 -1.04
N PHE A 289 -20.47 3.66 -0.22
CA PHE A 289 -21.13 2.93 0.86
C PHE A 289 -20.31 3.09 2.14
N HIS A 290 -20.99 3.26 3.26
CA HIS A 290 -20.37 3.27 4.58
C HIS A 290 -21.13 2.34 5.51
N ILE A 291 -20.40 1.46 6.21
CA ILE A 291 -20.97 0.52 7.18
C ILE A 291 -20.39 0.86 8.55
N GLU A 292 -21.27 1.13 9.51
CA GLU A 292 -20.87 1.44 10.88
C GLU A 292 -21.64 0.58 11.88
N ALA A 293 -20.93 0.03 12.86
CA ALA A 293 -21.54 -0.63 13.99
C ALA A 293 -21.97 0.41 15.02
N VAL A 294 -23.27 0.46 15.32
CA VAL A 294 -23.85 1.45 16.23
C VAL A 294 -24.81 0.81 17.21
N ASP A 295 -24.93 1.43 18.38
CA ASP A 295 -25.92 1.02 19.37
C ASP A 295 -27.23 1.79 19.18
N PHE A 296 -28.29 1.12 18.73
CA PHE A 296 -29.63 1.70 18.68
C PHE A 296 -30.73 0.72 19.13
N PRO A 297 -31.82 1.25 19.74
CA PRO A 297 -32.92 0.41 20.21
C PRO A 297 -33.74 -0.18 19.05
N GLY A 298 -34.32 -1.36 19.29
CA GLY A 298 -35.22 -2.03 18.35
C GLY A 298 -34.80 -3.47 18.04
N SER A 299 -35.59 -4.15 17.21
CA SER A 299 -35.32 -5.51 16.74
C SER A 299 -34.61 -5.56 15.40
N ASN A 300 -34.38 -4.41 14.76
CA ASN A 300 -33.74 -4.35 13.45
C ASN A 300 -32.26 -4.72 13.58
N PHE A 301 -31.79 -5.66 12.77
CA PHE A 301 -30.37 -6.00 12.67
C PHE A 301 -29.57 -4.88 12.00
N MET A 302 -30.12 -4.29 10.94
CA MET A 302 -29.49 -3.18 10.24
C MET A 302 -30.52 -2.13 9.83
N THR A 303 -30.07 -0.90 9.61
CA THR A 303 -30.82 0.12 8.87
C THR A 303 -29.98 0.63 7.71
N ILE A 304 -30.65 1.09 6.66
CA ILE A 304 -30.01 1.61 5.45
C ILE A 304 -30.61 2.98 5.16
N ASP A 305 -29.76 4.00 5.14
CA ASP A 305 -30.14 5.34 4.74
C ASP A 305 -29.59 5.64 3.35
N HIS A 306 -30.51 5.89 2.43
CA HIS A 306 -30.19 6.31 1.08
C HIS A 306 -30.24 7.83 0.99
N LEU A 307 -29.07 8.47 1.02
CA LEU A 307 -28.96 9.93 0.87
C LEU A 307 -29.08 10.40 -0.60
N GLY A 308 -29.26 9.45 -1.52
CA GLY A 308 -29.51 9.71 -2.93
C GLY A 308 -28.26 9.86 -3.79
N ARG A 309 -28.46 10.32 -5.04
CA ARG A 309 -27.40 10.36 -6.04
C ARG A 309 -26.22 11.24 -5.64
N GLY A 310 -25.01 10.69 -5.73
CA GLY A 310 -23.77 11.40 -5.40
C GLY A 310 -23.51 11.52 -3.90
N GLN A 311 -24.32 10.87 -3.06
CA GLN A 311 -24.14 10.79 -1.61
C GLN A 311 -23.91 9.33 -1.19
N PRO A 312 -23.23 9.10 -0.05
CA PRO A 312 -23.05 7.75 0.48
C PRO A 312 -24.38 7.09 0.84
N THR A 313 -24.47 5.78 0.61
CA THR A 313 -25.46 4.94 1.30
C THR A 313 -24.88 4.52 2.65
N ILE A 314 -25.57 4.87 3.73
CA ILE A 314 -25.13 4.58 5.10
C ILE A 314 -25.85 3.32 5.59
N ILE A 315 -25.08 2.33 6.02
CA ILE A 315 -25.57 1.07 6.58
C ILE A 315 -25.16 1.03 8.04
N ARG A 316 -26.15 0.95 8.94
CA ARG A 316 -25.92 0.87 10.38
C ARG A 316 -26.19 -0.55 10.86
N LEU A 317 -25.18 -1.19 11.45
CA LEU A 317 -25.33 -2.52 12.07
C LEU A 317 -25.64 -2.35 13.56
N ASN A 318 -26.72 -2.96 14.02
CA ASN A 318 -27.14 -2.86 15.40
C ASN A 318 -26.34 -3.80 16.31
N THR A 319 -25.48 -3.23 17.16
CA THR A 319 -24.67 -3.99 18.11
C THR A 319 -25.49 -4.71 19.19
N ARG A 320 -26.75 -4.30 19.44
CA ARG A 320 -27.65 -5.01 20.37
C ARG A 320 -28.25 -6.28 19.77
N HIS A 321 -28.34 -6.35 18.44
CA HIS A 321 -29.02 -7.45 17.77
C HIS A 321 -28.29 -8.78 18.02
N ARG A 322 -29.06 -9.85 18.23
CA ARG A 322 -28.50 -11.16 18.60
C ARG A 322 -27.52 -11.70 17.56
N PHE A 323 -27.85 -11.53 16.28
CA PHE A 323 -26.97 -11.92 15.18
C PHE A 323 -25.61 -11.21 15.24
N TYR A 324 -25.59 -9.93 15.64
CA TYR A 324 -24.34 -9.18 15.75
C TYR A 324 -23.44 -9.80 16.82
N ARG A 325 -23.95 -9.89 18.06
CA ARG A 325 -23.18 -10.35 19.23
C ARG A 325 -22.78 -11.82 19.17
N GLU A 326 -23.64 -12.69 18.64
CA GLU A 326 -23.38 -14.14 18.67
C GLU A 326 -22.62 -14.64 17.43
N LEU A 327 -22.69 -13.92 16.30
CA LEU A 327 -22.13 -14.38 15.03
C LEU A 327 -21.20 -13.36 14.39
N TRP A 328 -21.66 -12.13 14.13
CA TRP A 328 -20.86 -11.12 13.42
C TRP A 328 -19.59 -10.72 14.17
N GLU A 329 -19.73 -10.23 15.40
CA GLU A 329 -18.63 -9.75 16.24
C GLU A 329 -17.58 -10.85 16.50
N PRO A 330 -17.95 -12.10 16.86
CA PRO A 330 -16.96 -13.17 17.00
C PRO A 330 -16.18 -13.51 15.72
N ILE A 331 -16.84 -13.49 14.55
CA ILE A 331 -16.17 -13.75 13.26
C ILE A 331 -15.19 -12.62 12.95
N LEU A 332 -15.61 -11.38 13.23
CA LEU A 332 -14.81 -10.18 13.04
C LEU A 332 -13.61 -10.15 14.00
N ASP A 333 -13.81 -10.46 15.28
CA ASP A 333 -12.72 -10.55 16.25
C ASP A 333 -11.72 -11.64 15.89
N PHE A 334 -12.20 -12.75 15.33
CA PHE A 334 -11.34 -13.80 14.83
C PHE A 334 -10.54 -13.36 13.60
N SER A 335 -11.15 -12.66 12.64
CA SER A 335 -10.43 -12.13 11.46
C SER A 335 -9.37 -11.09 11.82
N ARG A 336 -9.50 -10.45 13.00
CA ARG A 336 -8.54 -9.48 13.53
C ARG A 336 -7.30 -10.09 14.20
N ARG A 337 -7.25 -11.41 14.43
CA ARG A 337 -6.11 -12.07 15.10
C ARG A 337 -4.93 -12.28 14.17
N SER A 338 -3.73 -12.31 14.73
CA SER A 338 -2.53 -12.52 13.91
C SER A 338 -2.44 -13.99 13.43
N PRO A 339 -1.91 -14.28 12.23
CA PRO A 339 -1.83 -15.64 11.69
C PRO A 339 -1.06 -16.66 12.54
N GLY A 340 -0.30 -16.23 13.56
CA GLY A 340 0.40 -17.09 14.51
C GLY A 340 -0.30 -17.33 15.85
N GLU A 341 -1.44 -16.67 16.11
CA GLU A 341 -2.21 -16.76 17.36
C GLU A 341 -3.39 -17.75 17.27
N VAL A 342 -3.59 -18.35 16.10
CA VAL A 342 -4.79 -19.12 15.77
C VAL A 342 -4.47 -20.60 15.65
N GLU A 343 -5.07 -21.40 16.53
CA GLU A 343 -5.01 -22.86 16.42
C GLU A 343 -5.88 -23.36 15.26
N GLN A 344 -5.44 -24.44 14.60
CA GLN A 344 -6.16 -25.02 13.45
C GLN A 344 -7.61 -25.41 13.78
N GLU A 345 -7.86 -25.91 15.00
CA GLU A 345 -9.20 -26.29 15.43
C GLU A 345 -10.12 -25.07 15.59
N GLU A 346 -9.58 -23.96 16.09
CA GLU A 346 -10.31 -22.70 16.22
C GLU A 346 -10.66 -22.13 14.84
N ALA A 347 -9.73 -22.18 13.89
CA ALA A 347 -9.99 -21.77 12.51
C ALA A 347 -11.12 -22.56 11.84
N LEU A 348 -11.14 -23.89 12.03
CA LEU A 348 -12.22 -24.74 11.49
C LEU A 348 -13.57 -24.42 12.15
N ARG A 349 -13.60 -24.16 13.46
CA ARG A 349 -14.83 -23.76 14.15
C ARG A 349 -15.35 -22.41 13.65
N THR A 350 -14.47 -21.42 13.48
CA THR A 350 -14.86 -20.11 12.95
C THR A 350 -15.38 -20.21 11.51
N ALA A 351 -14.71 -20.98 10.64
CA ALA A 351 -15.20 -21.19 9.28
C ALA A 351 -16.61 -21.79 9.24
N ARG A 352 -16.91 -22.78 10.11
CA ARG A 352 -18.26 -23.35 10.25
C ARG A 352 -19.26 -22.30 10.73
N ARG A 353 -18.91 -21.50 11.74
CA ARG A 353 -19.76 -20.39 12.23
C ARG A 353 -20.02 -19.34 11.15
N THR A 354 -19.06 -19.04 10.28
CA THR A 354 -19.25 -18.11 9.17
C THR A 354 -20.28 -18.65 8.18
N ILE A 355 -20.19 -19.92 7.81
CA ILE A 355 -21.21 -20.56 6.94
C ILE A 355 -22.58 -20.56 7.62
N GLU A 356 -22.65 -20.84 8.91
CA GLU A 356 -23.90 -20.77 9.68
C GLU A 356 -24.51 -19.36 9.64
N ALA A 357 -23.70 -18.33 9.90
CA ALA A 357 -24.14 -16.94 9.88
C ALA A 357 -24.68 -16.50 8.51
N LEU A 358 -23.95 -16.80 7.43
CA LEU A 358 -24.38 -16.50 6.06
C LEU A 358 -25.66 -17.27 5.69
N SER A 359 -25.76 -18.55 6.08
CA SER A 359 -26.95 -19.36 5.83
C SER A 359 -28.18 -18.78 6.53
N LEU A 360 -28.02 -18.35 7.79
CA LEU A 360 -29.10 -17.73 8.56
C LEU A 360 -29.56 -16.40 7.95
N LEU A 361 -28.65 -15.56 7.45
CA LEU A 361 -29.01 -14.33 6.75
C LEU A 361 -29.86 -14.61 5.51
N VAL A 362 -29.46 -15.60 4.69
CA VAL A 362 -30.20 -15.97 3.48
C VAL A 362 -31.58 -16.55 3.83
N VAL A 363 -31.67 -17.42 4.84
CA VAL A 363 -32.96 -17.98 5.30
C VAL A 363 -33.87 -16.90 5.87
N ALA A 364 -33.33 -15.97 6.67
CA ALA A 364 -34.09 -14.85 7.22
C ALA A 364 -34.61 -13.93 6.12
N TYR A 365 -33.79 -13.62 5.11
CA TYR A 365 -34.20 -12.85 3.94
C TYR A 365 -35.33 -13.53 3.17
N ALA A 366 -35.18 -14.83 2.86
CA ALA A 366 -36.22 -15.59 2.15
C ALA A 366 -37.52 -15.66 2.95
N LYS A 367 -37.44 -15.80 4.28
CA LYS A 367 -38.61 -15.78 5.15
C LYS A 367 -39.29 -14.42 5.19
N ALA A 368 -38.53 -13.33 5.17
CA ALA A 368 -39.06 -11.97 5.11
C ALA A 368 -39.80 -11.71 3.79
N GLU A 369 -39.22 -12.10 2.65
CA GLU A 369 -39.92 -12.03 1.36
C GLU A 369 -41.23 -12.84 1.39
N SER A 370 -41.22 -14.02 2.00
CA SER A 370 -42.41 -14.89 2.08
C SER A 370 -43.57 -14.33 2.92
N MET A 371 -43.41 -13.17 3.56
CA MET A 371 -44.50 -12.48 4.27
C MET A 371 -45.37 -11.63 3.33
N ASP A 372 -44.99 -11.50 2.06
CA ASP A 372 -45.77 -10.83 1.03
C ASP A 372 -46.36 -11.86 0.05
N ASP A 373 -47.68 -11.85 -0.14
CA ASP A 373 -48.37 -12.80 -1.02
C ASP A 373 -47.96 -12.64 -2.51
N ALA A 374 -47.45 -11.47 -2.90
CA ALA A 374 -46.95 -11.19 -4.24
C ALA A 374 -45.41 -11.28 -4.36
N ALA A 375 -44.75 -11.96 -3.41
CA ALA A 375 -43.28 -11.99 -3.30
C ALA A 375 -42.55 -12.42 -4.58
N ARG A 376 -43.16 -13.31 -5.37
CA ARG A 376 -42.56 -13.81 -6.61
C ARG A 376 -42.35 -12.67 -7.62
N ASP A 377 -43.38 -11.87 -7.84
CA ASP A 377 -43.39 -10.81 -8.84
C ASP A 377 -42.75 -9.53 -8.29
N LYS A 378 -42.99 -9.21 -7.03
CA LYS A 378 -42.52 -7.97 -6.40
C LYS A 378 -41.02 -7.93 -6.14
N TYR A 379 -40.40 -9.05 -5.75
CA TYR A 379 -38.98 -9.12 -5.39
C TYR A 379 -38.11 -9.83 -6.44
N GLY A 380 -38.66 -10.17 -7.61
CA GLY A 380 -37.91 -10.79 -8.71
C GLY A 380 -36.70 -9.97 -9.14
N ASP A 381 -36.94 -8.70 -9.47
CA ASP A 381 -35.89 -7.77 -9.87
C ASP A 381 -34.88 -7.52 -8.74
N LEU A 382 -35.35 -7.43 -7.48
CA LEU A 382 -34.47 -7.25 -6.32
C LEU A 382 -33.48 -8.41 -6.18
N ARG A 383 -33.96 -9.65 -6.26
CA ARG A 383 -33.08 -10.84 -6.22
C ARG A 383 -32.10 -10.86 -7.38
N GLN A 384 -32.55 -10.49 -8.59
CA GLN A 384 -31.68 -10.40 -9.76
C GLN A 384 -30.57 -9.35 -9.56
N PHE A 385 -30.92 -8.13 -9.17
CA PHE A 385 -29.95 -7.07 -8.93
C PHE A 385 -28.99 -7.43 -7.79
N TRP A 386 -29.51 -8.01 -6.70
CA TRP A 386 -28.66 -8.46 -5.60
C TRP A 386 -27.62 -9.49 -6.07
N GLY A 387 -28.03 -10.50 -6.84
CA GLY A 387 -27.11 -11.49 -7.40
C GLY A 387 -26.06 -10.87 -8.33
N GLN A 388 -26.47 -9.97 -9.22
CA GLN A 388 -25.56 -9.27 -10.16
C GLN A 388 -24.55 -8.38 -9.43
N PHE A 389 -24.99 -7.62 -8.43
CA PHE A 389 -24.10 -6.75 -7.65
C PHE A 389 -23.16 -7.57 -6.76
N LEU A 390 -23.62 -8.67 -6.17
CA LEU A 390 -22.78 -9.56 -5.40
C LEU A 390 -21.65 -10.15 -6.27
N ASP A 391 -21.98 -10.63 -7.46
CA ASP A 391 -20.99 -11.16 -8.42
C ASP A 391 -19.95 -10.10 -8.82
N THR A 392 -20.44 -8.88 -9.12
CA THR A 392 -19.56 -7.74 -9.46
C THR A 392 -18.63 -7.36 -8.30
N LEU A 393 -19.15 -7.35 -7.07
CA LEU A 393 -18.36 -7.08 -5.87
C LEU A 393 -17.32 -8.18 -5.64
N MET A 394 -17.70 -9.45 -5.71
CA MET A 394 -16.79 -10.58 -5.53
C MET A 394 -15.66 -10.60 -6.59
N GLY A 395 -15.97 -10.25 -7.84
CA GLY A 395 -14.97 -10.19 -8.91
C GLY A 395 -13.91 -9.11 -8.71
N LYS A 396 -14.21 -8.06 -7.93
CA LYS A 396 -13.33 -6.90 -7.74
C LYS A 396 -12.71 -6.81 -6.34
N VAL A 397 -13.40 -7.35 -5.34
CA VAL A 397 -12.97 -7.37 -3.93
C VAL A 397 -12.44 -8.77 -3.63
N THR A 398 -11.11 -8.94 -3.73
CA THR A 398 -10.44 -10.22 -3.43
C THR A 398 -9.35 -10.02 -2.37
N ASN A 399 -9.32 -10.90 -1.36
CA ASN A 399 -8.31 -10.93 -0.29
C ASN A 399 -8.13 -9.60 0.46
N VAL A 400 -9.24 -8.96 0.84
CA VAL A 400 -9.24 -7.62 1.45
C VAL A 400 -9.20 -7.64 2.98
N LEU A 401 -9.55 -8.77 3.59
CA LEU A 401 -9.44 -9.02 5.04
C LEU A 401 -8.32 -10.02 5.33
#